data_AF-A0A956XS94-F1
#
_entry.id   AF-A0A956XS94-F1
#
_cell.length_a   1.000
_cell.length_b   1.000
_cell.length_c   1.000
_cell.angle_alpha   90.00
_cell.angle_beta   90.00
_cell.angle_gamma   90.00
#
_symmetry.space_group_name_H-M   'P 1'
#
loop_
_entity.id
_entity.type
_entity.pdbx_description
1 polymer ?
#
loop_
_entity_poly.entity_id
_entity_poly.type
_entity_poly.pdbx_seq_one_letter_code
_entity_poly.pdbx_strand_id
1 'polypeptide(L)'
;MTRNLGEEPKPSILETAKQLRAELSEDYHDKVMTAIYADAAQIADTTISRDTKKANLTFDRALDRILTHPIGGFVAMGLMFLIVFWITIAGANIPSQMLGDLLLGTVYNLLHQLATALSLPVWLSGFLIDGIYLATAWVIAVMLPPMAIFFPLFTLLEDFGYLPRV
;
A
#
# COMPACT_ATOMS: atom_id res chain seq x y z
N MET A 1 39.17 -30.74 17.00
CA MET A 1 37.96 -30.21 16.34
C MET A 1 38.40 -29.05 15.46
N THR A 2 38.62 -29.29 14.16
CA THR A 2 38.60 -28.30 13.06
C THR A 2 38.98 -29.05 11.78
N ARG A 3 37.96 -29.41 11.00
CA ARG A 3 38.12 -30.06 9.68
C ARG A 3 38.39 -28.93 8.68
N ASN A 4 39.65 -28.83 8.25
CA ASN A 4 40.14 -27.85 7.27
C ASN A 4 39.37 -27.98 5.95
N LEU A 5 38.58 -26.95 5.62
CA LEU A 5 38.00 -26.72 4.30
C LEU A 5 39.04 -25.95 3.48
N GLY A 6 39.95 -26.67 2.83
CA GLY A 6 41.01 -26.09 2.01
C GLY A 6 41.24 -26.92 0.74
N GLU A 7 40.24 -26.97 -0.14
CA GLU A 7 40.48 -27.32 -1.54
C GLU A 7 40.33 -26.03 -2.35
N GLU A 8 41.47 -25.40 -2.67
CA GLU A 8 41.50 -24.34 -3.67
C GLU A 8 41.00 -24.90 -5.01
N PRO A 9 40.11 -24.20 -5.73
CA PRO A 9 39.63 -24.66 -7.03
C PRO A 9 40.82 -24.75 -7.99
N LYS A 10 41.06 -25.95 -8.54
CA LYS A 10 42.16 -26.23 -9.47
C LYS A 10 42.19 -25.15 -10.57
N PRO A 11 43.27 -24.35 -10.69
CA PRO A 11 43.33 -23.18 -11.58
C PRO A 11 43.06 -23.52 -13.05
N SER A 12 43.27 -24.78 -13.46
CA SER A 12 42.98 -25.25 -14.82
C SER A 12 41.50 -25.19 -15.21
N ILE A 13 40.57 -25.42 -14.28
CA ILE A 13 39.13 -25.42 -14.61
C ILE A 13 38.63 -23.98 -14.80
N LEU A 14 39.14 -23.06 -13.97
CA LEU A 14 38.79 -21.63 -14.05
C LEU A 14 39.35 -20.98 -15.33
N GLU A 15 40.57 -21.34 -15.74
CA GLU A 15 41.12 -20.87 -17.01
C GLU A 15 40.38 -21.45 -18.22
N THR A 16 40.07 -22.74 -18.19
CA THR A 16 39.29 -23.41 -19.25
C THR A 16 37.91 -22.76 -19.37
N ALA A 17 37.22 -22.51 -18.26
CA ALA A 17 35.91 -21.85 -18.26
C ALA A 17 35.97 -20.42 -18.81
N LYS A 18 37.04 -19.67 -18.54
CA LYS A 18 37.24 -18.32 -19.09
C LYS A 18 37.48 -18.34 -20.60
N GLN A 19 38.26 -19.28 -21.10
CA GLN A 19 38.48 -19.45 -22.54
C GLN A 19 37.18 -19.80 -23.27
N LEU A 20 36.44 -20.80 -22.77
CA LEU A 20 35.13 -21.14 -23.36
C LEU A 20 34.13 -19.98 -23.28
N ARG A 21 34.14 -19.20 -22.18
CA ARG A 21 33.31 -17.98 -22.06
C ARG A 21 33.63 -16.94 -23.12
N ALA A 22 34.88 -16.84 -23.56
CA ALA A 22 35.28 -15.90 -24.61
C ALA A 22 34.82 -16.33 -26.01
N GLU A 23 34.52 -17.62 -26.22
CA GLU A 23 33.97 -18.16 -27.48
C GLU A 23 32.44 -18.05 -27.58
N LEU A 24 31.77 -17.72 -26.48
CA LEU A 24 30.31 -17.58 -26.42
C LEU A 24 29.87 -16.21 -26.95
N SER A 25 28.86 -16.21 -27.83
CA SER A 25 28.26 -14.98 -28.37
C SER A 25 27.68 -14.12 -27.24
N GLU A 26 27.69 -12.80 -27.40
CA GLU A 26 27.11 -11.84 -26.45
C GLU A 26 25.65 -12.22 -26.06
N ASP A 27 24.87 -12.74 -27.02
CA ASP A 27 23.47 -13.16 -26.84
C ASP A 27 23.30 -14.56 -26.20
N TYR A 28 24.36 -15.22 -25.75
CA TYR A 28 24.25 -16.57 -25.20
C TYR A 28 23.31 -16.62 -24.00
N HIS A 29 23.38 -15.62 -23.12
CA HIS A 29 22.50 -15.53 -21.96
C HIS A 29 21.04 -15.40 -22.38
N ASP A 30 20.75 -14.54 -23.37
CA ASP A 30 19.40 -14.34 -23.90
C ASP A 30 18.85 -15.60 -24.56
N LYS A 31 19.68 -16.34 -25.30
CA LYS A 31 19.29 -17.63 -25.90
C LYS A 31 18.98 -18.70 -24.86
N VAL A 32 19.80 -18.79 -23.81
CA VAL A 32 19.56 -19.71 -22.69
C VAL A 32 18.27 -19.34 -21.97
N MET A 33 18.05 -18.05 -21.68
CA MET A 33 16.81 -17.59 -21.06
C MET A 33 15.60 -17.89 -21.94
N THR A 34 15.69 -17.61 -23.24
CA THR A 34 14.63 -17.90 -24.21
C THR A 34 14.28 -19.39 -24.22
N ALA A 35 15.28 -20.28 -24.22
CA ALA A 35 15.07 -21.72 -24.20
C ALA A 35 14.38 -22.17 -22.89
N ILE A 36 14.83 -21.67 -21.74
CA ILE A 36 14.23 -21.99 -20.43
C ILE A 36 12.77 -21.53 -20.37
N TYR A 37 12.46 -20.31 -20.84
CA TYR A 37 11.09 -19.80 -20.89
C TYR A 37 10.21 -20.59 -21.88
N ALA A 38 10.77 -21.00 -23.02
CA ALA A 38 10.05 -21.82 -24.00
C ALA A 38 9.67 -23.20 -23.42
N ASP A 39 10.61 -23.87 -22.75
CA ASP A 39 10.36 -25.15 -22.08
C ASP A 39 9.32 -25.02 -20.97
N ALA A 40 9.44 -23.97 -20.13
CA ALA A 40 8.46 -23.71 -19.08
C ALA A 40 7.05 -23.44 -19.65
N ALA A 41 6.96 -22.68 -20.75
CA ALA A 41 5.69 -22.42 -21.44
C ALA A 41 5.08 -23.70 -22.02
N GLN A 42 5.91 -24.57 -22.62
CA GLN A 42 5.45 -25.85 -23.16
C GLN A 42 4.91 -26.78 -22.05
N ILE A 43 5.61 -26.86 -20.92
CA ILE A 43 5.16 -27.65 -19.76
C ILE A 43 3.83 -27.12 -19.21
N ALA A 44 3.71 -25.79 -19.09
CA ALA A 44 2.49 -25.15 -18.62
C ALA A 44 1.31 -25.42 -19.58
N ASP A 45 1.51 -25.26 -20.89
CA ASP A 45 0.44 -25.45 -21.88
C ASP A 45 -0.05 -26.91 -21.94
N THR A 46 0.87 -27.86 -21.74
CA THR A 46 0.53 -29.29 -21.69
C THR A 46 -0.23 -29.70 -20.42
N THR A 47 -0.04 -28.97 -19.32
CA THR A 47 -0.61 -29.31 -18.01
C THR A 47 -1.93 -28.59 -17.74
N ILE A 48 -2.16 -27.43 -18.37
CA ILE A 48 -3.31 -26.58 -18.07
C ILE A 48 -4.41 -26.79 -19.13
N SER A 49 -5.52 -27.41 -18.73
CA SER A 49 -6.73 -27.44 -19.56
C SER A 49 -7.46 -26.09 -19.44
N ARG A 50 -7.29 -25.20 -20.42
CA ARG A 50 -8.06 -23.94 -20.50
C ARG A 50 -9.44 -24.22 -21.09
N ASP A 51 -10.47 -24.15 -20.26
CA ASP A 51 -11.86 -24.11 -20.73
C ASP A 51 -12.13 -22.74 -21.39
N THR A 52 -11.78 -22.62 -22.67
CA THR A 52 -11.97 -21.41 -23.48
C THR A 52 -13.46 -21.02 -23.66
N LYS A 53 -14.40 -21.86 -23.21
CA LYS A 53 -15.85 -21.61 -23.34
C LYS A 53 -16.52 -21.12 -22.05
N LYS A 54 -15.88 -21.23 -20.88
CA LYS A 54 -16.44 -20.83 -19.57
C LYS A 54 -15.77 -19.62 -18.91
N ALA A 55 -14.88 -18.92 -19.60
CA ALA A 55 -14.57 -17.57 -19.18
C ALA A 55 -15.86 -16.75 -19.36
N ASN A 56 -16.42 -16.23 -18.26
CA ASN A 56 -17.48 -15.22 -18.30
C ASN A 56 -16.91 -13.92 -18.87
N LEU A 57 -16.70 -13.93 -20.19
CA LEU A 57 -15.94 -13.00 -21.03
C LEU A 57 -16.57 -11.60 -21.16
N THR A 58 -17.53 -11.24 -20.33
CA THR A 58 -18.23 -9.95 -20.45
C THR A 58 -17.79 -8.97 -19.38
N PHE A 59 -17.65 -9.40 -18.12
CA PHE A 59 -17.26 -8.49 -17.03
C PHE A 59 -15.74 -8.30 -17.00
N ASP A 60 -14.97 -9.40 -17.05
CA ASP A 60 -13.50 -9.34 -17.11
C ASP A 60 -13.01 -8.59 -18.35
N ARG A 61 -13.66 -8.78 -19.50
CA ARG A 61 -13.25 -8.16 -20.77
C ARG A 61 -13.67 -6.69 -20.88
N ALA A 62 -14.79 -6.30 -20.26
CA ALA A 62 -15.20 -4.91 -20.16
C ALA A 62 -14.31 -4.15 -19.17
N LEU A 63 -13.93 -4.80 -18.06
CA LEU A 63 -13.00 -4.28 -17.08
C LEU A 63 -11.59 -4.15 -17.69
N ASP A 64 -11.11 -5.17 -18.42
CA ASP A 64 -9.83 -5.11 -19.15
C ASP A 64 -9.82 -3.98 -20.17
N ARG A 65 -10.92 -3.75 -20.90
CA ARG A 65 -11.00 -2.68 -21.91
C ARG A 65 -11.02 -1.28 -21.29
N ILE A 66 -11.59 -1.13 -20.09
CA ILE A 66 -11.57 0.12 -19.34
C ILE A 66 -10.18 0.36 -18.73
N LEU A 67 -9.51 -0.70 -18.31
CA LEU A 67 -8.17 -0.67 -17.69
C LEU A 67 -7.04 -0.50 -18.71
N THR A 68 -7.17 -1.03 -19.93
CA THR A 68 -6.13 -0.98 -20.97
C THR A 68 -6.18 0.28 -21.83
N HIS A 69 -7.21 1.13 -21.70
CA HIS A 69 -7.25 2.41 -22.39
C HIS A 69 -6.47 3.47 -21.60
N PRO A 70 -5.56 4.25 -22.22
CA PRO A 70 -4.69 5.22 -21.51
C PRO A 70 -5.47 6.27 -20.71
N ILE A 71 -6.64 6.69 -21.23
CA ILE A 71 -7.55 7.61 -20.53
C ILE A 71 -8.51 6.85 -19.58
N GLY A 72 -8.84 5.59 -19.90
CA GLY A 72 -9.76 4.77 -19.12
C GLY A 72 -9.17 4.38 -17.76
N GLY A 73 -7.87 4.08 -17.71
CA GLY A 73 -7.14 3.86 -16.47
C GLY A 73 -7.16 5.09 -15.55
N PHE A 74 -6.94 6.29 -16.09
CA PHE A 74 -6.97 7.53 -15.31
C PHE A 74 -8.37 7.85 -14.77
N VAL A 75 -9.42 7.70 -15.58
CA VAL A 75 -10.81 7.90 -15.15
C VAL A 75 -11.21 6.87 -14.10
N ALA A 76 -10.83 5.60 -14.27
CA ALA A 76 -11.09 4.54 -13.30
C ALA A 76 -10.36 4.80 -11.97
N MET A 77 -9.11 5.27 -12.02
CA MET A 77 -8.35 5.67 -10.83
C MET A 77 -9.05 6.82 -10.10
N GLY A 78 -9.49 7.85 -10.82
CA GLY A 78 -10.23 8.97 -10.24
C GLY A 78 -11.55 8.56 -9.60
N LEU A 79 -12.33 7.68 -10.24
CA LEU A 79 -13.58 7.14 -9.69
C LEU A 79 -13.35 6.34 -8.42
N MET A 80 -12.34 5.46 -8.43
CA MET A 80 -11.97 4.69 -7.26
C MET A 80 -11.53 5.59 -6.10
N PHE A 81 -10.74 6.63 -6.39
CA PHE A 81 -10.33 7.60 -5.37
C PHE A 81 -11.51 8.39 -4.80
N LEU A 82 -12.46 8.79 -5.65
CA LEU A 82 -13.72 9.40 -5.21
C LEU A 82 -14.52 8.48 -4.29
N ILE A 83 -14.60 7.19 -4.61
CA ILE A 83 -15.27 6.19 -3.76
C ILE A 83 -14.56 6.09 -2.41
N VAL A 84 -13.23 5.96 -2.40
CA VAL A 84 -12.44 5.89 -1.15
C VAL A 84 -12.61 7.16 -0.32
N PHE A 85 -12.59 8.34 -0.94
CA PHE A 85 -12.84 9.60 -0.23
C PHE A 85 -14.25 9.69 0.33
N TRP A 86 -15.25 9.27 -0.45
CA TRP A 86 -16.64 9.26 0.00
C TRP A 86 -16.80 8.35 1.22
N ILE A 87 -16.23 7.13 1.18
CA ILE A 87 -16.19 6.20 2.31
C ILE A 87 -15.47 6.83 3.50
N THR A 88 -14.35 7.51 3.26
CA THR A 88 -13.56 8.15 4.32
C THR A 88 -14.34 9.26 5.00
N ILE A 89 -14.96 10.18 4.25
CA ILE A 89 -15.72 11.30 4.81
C ILE A 89 -16.96 10.80 5.55
N ALA A 90 -17.74 9.91 4.93
CA ALA A 90 -18.94 9.36 5.56
C ALA A 90 -18.61 8.50 6.78
N GLY A 91 -17.57 7.67 6.66
CA GLY A 91 -17.11 6.77 7.71
C GLY A 91 -16.46 7.50 8.88
N ALA A 92 -15.73 8.59 8.63
CA ALA A 92 -15.06 9.38 9.66
C ALA A 92 -16.01 10.18 10.55
N ASN A 93 -17.22 10.51 10.08
CA ASN A 93 -18.18 11.29 10.87
C ASN A 93 -18.54 10.62 12.19
N ILE A 94 -18.70 9.29 12.21
CA ILE A 94 -19.05 8.53 13.42
C ILE A 94 -17.91 8.59 14.47
N PRO A 95 -16.67 8.15 14.18
CA PRO A 95 -15.57 8.24 15.12
C PRO A 95 -15.19 9.69 15.46
N SER A 96 -15.36 10.64 14.54
CA SER A 96 -15.17 12.06 14.82
C SER A 96 -16.15 12.58 15.87
N GLN A 97 -17.44 12.25 15.76
CA GLN A 97 -18.43 12.60 16.78
C GLN A 97 -18.11 11.95 18.13
N MET A 98 -17.78 10.66 18.15
CA MET A 98 -17.40 9.97 19.39
C MET A 98 -16.18 10.61 20.07
N LEU A 99 -15.17 10.98 19.28
CA LEU A 99 -13.95 11.61 19.81
C LEU A 99 -14.23 13.05 20.26
N GLY A 100 -15.09 13.77 19.54
CA GLY A 100 -15.60 15.09 19.92
C GLY A 100 -16.35 15.05 21.24
N ASP A 101 -17.30 14.14 21.41
CA ASP A 101 -18.07 13.98 22.65
C ASP A 101 -17.17 13.64 23.84
N LEU A 102 -16.14 12.81 23.62
CA LEU A 102 -15.18 12.46 24.64
C LEU A 102 -14.28 13.65 25.01
N LEU A 103 -13.58 14.25 24.04
CA LEU A 103 -12.59 15.30 24.28
C LEU A 103 -13.24 16.64 24.64
N LEU A 104 -14.22 17.08 23.84
CA LEU A 104 -14.88 18.38 23.98
C LEU A 104 -16.07 18.32 24.94
N GLY A 105 -16.75 17.18 25.02
CA GLY A 105 -17.89 17.02 25.93
C GLY A 105 -17.45 16.62 27.34
N THR A 106 -16.59 15.61 27.47
CA THR A 106 -16.24 15.05 28.79
C THR A 106 -14.99 15.69 29.36
N VAL A 107 -13.87 15.62 28.63
CA VAL A 107 -12.56 16.05 29.14
C VAL A 107 -12.48 17.56 29.31
N TYR A 108 -12.99 18.33 28.35
CA TYR A 108 -13.06 19.80 28.46
C TYR A 108 -13.84 20.27 29.70
N ASN A 109 -15.03 19.70 29.94
CA ASN A 109 -15.84 20.04 31.10
C ASN A 109 -15.16 19.62 32.41
N LEU A 110 -14.51 18.46 32.43
CA LEU A 110 -13.70 18.02 33.57
C LEU A 110 -12.54 18.98 33.85
N LEU A 111 -11.85 19.46 32.81
CA LEU A 111 -10.76 20.43 32.92
C LEU A 111 -11.24 21.74 33.55
N HIS A 112 -12.41 22.24 33.14
CA HIS A 112 -13.03 23.44 33.74
C HIS A 112 -13.46 23.23 35.20
N GLN A 113 -13.99 22.05 35.53
CA GLN A 113 -14.31 21.70 36.93
C GLN A 113 -13.05 21.63 37.80
N LEU A 114 -11.95 21.07 37.30
CA LEU A 114 -10.68 21.04 38.01
C LEU A 114 -10.09 22.44 38.16
N ALA A 115 -10.17 23.27 37.11
CA ALA A 115 -9.68 24.64 37.17
C ALA A 115 -10.41 25.50 38.20
N THR A 116 -11.74 25.32 38.32
CA THR A 116 -12.53 25.99 39.35
C THR A 116 -12.25 25.43 40.75
N ALA A 117 -12.10 24.10 40.89
CA ALA A 117 -11.74 23.47 42.16
C ALA A 117 -10.35 23.90 42.69
N LEU A 118 -9.39 24.14 41.80
CA LEU A 118 -8.05 24.66 42.12
C LEU A 118 -8.00 26.19 42.22
N SER A 119 -9.12 26.89 42.04
CA SER A 119 -9.20 28.36 42.04
C SER A 119 -8.21 29.03 41.08
N LEU A 120 -8.05 28.47 39.87
CA LEU A 120 -7.14 29.03 38.87
C LEU A 120 -7.56 30.46 38.46
N PRO A 121 -6.59 31.35 38.18
CA PRO A 121 -6.88 32.65 37.57
C PRO A 121 -7.56 32.49 36.22
N VAL A 122 -8.61 33.28 35.98
CA VAL A 122 -9.45 33.22 34.76
C VAL A 122 -8.62 33.35 33.48
N TRP A 123 -7.59 34.20 33.48
CA TRP A 123 -6.71 34.39 32.32
C TRP A 123 -5.91 33.14 31.97
N LEU A 124 -5.54 32.33 32.98
CA LEU A 124 -4.73 31.14 32.80
C LEU A 124 -5.60 29.96 32.34
N SER A 125 -6.76 29.76 32.95
CA SER A 125 -7.72 28.73 32.51
C SER A 125 -8.21 29.01 31.10
N GLY A 126 -8.51 30.27 30.77
CA GLY A 126 -8.94 30.65 29.42
C GLY A 126 -7.86 30.42 28.36
N PHE A 127 -6.61 30.76 28.66
CA PHE A 127 -5.51 30.50 27.72
C PHE A 127 -5.27 29.00 27.50
N LEU A 128 -5.22 28.22 28.59
CA LEU A 128 -4.82 26.81 28.53
C LEU A 128 -5.95 25.90 28.04
N ILE A 129 -7.16 26.10 28.56
CA ILE A 129 -8.32 25.23 28.31
C ILE A 129 -9.06 25.69 27.05
N ASP A 130 -9.44 26.96 26.98
CA ASP A 130 -10.25 27.48 25.87
C ASP A 130 -9.39 27.78 24.63
N GLY A 131 -8.11 28.08 24.82
CA GLY A 131 -7.15 28.28 23.73
C GLY A 131 -6.49 26.98 23.28
N ILE A 132 -5.49 26.53 24.04
CA ILE A 132 -4.61 25.43 23.62
C ILE A 132 -5.38 24.11 23.53
N TYR A 133 -6.06 23.72 24.61
CA TYR A 133 -6.72 22.43 24.68
C TYR A 133 -7.87 22.33 23.66
N LEU A 134 -8.78 23.31 23.64
CA LEU A 134 -9.93 23.30 22.74
C LEU A 134 -9.49 23.23 21.27
N ALA A 135 -8.51 24.05 20.86
CA ALA A 135 -7.99 24.03 19.49
C ALA A 135 -7.37 22.66 19.14
N THR A 136 -6.55 22.11 20.04
CA THR A 136 -5.87 20.82 19.81
C THR A 136 -6.88 19.68 19.77
N ALA A 137 -7.81 19.63 20.71
CA ALA A 137 -8.87 18.63 20.78
C ALA A 137 -9.75 18.67 19.53
N TRP A 138 -10.09 19.85 19.03
CA TRP A 138 -10.89 20.00 17.82
C TRP A 138 -10.15 19.51 16.57
N VAL A 139 -8.87 19.88 16.41
CA VAL A 139 -8.03 19.38 15.31
C VAL A 139 -7.94 17.87 15.35
N ILE A 140 -7.68 17.28 16.53
CA ILE A 140 -7.62 15.82 16.69
C ILE A 140 -8.98 15.18 16.36
N ALA A 141 -10.08 15.70 16.90
CA ALA A 141 -11.42 15.16 16.67
C ALA A 141 -11.86 15.21 15.20
N VAL A 142 -11.50 16.25 14.45
CA VAL A 142 -11.94 16.43 13.06
C VAL A 142 -10.97 15.79 12.07
N MET A 143 -9.66 15.88 12.28
CA MET A 143 -8.66 15.50 11.28
C MET A 143 -8.11 14.09 11.45
N LEU A 144 -8.05 13.56 12.68
CA LEU A 144 -7.51 12.22 12.95
C LEU A 144 -8.39 11.11 12.36
N PRO A 145 -9.72 11.12 12.54
CA PRO A 145 -10.57 10.03 12.06
C PRO A 145 -10.55 9.79 10.54
N PRO A 146 -10.60 10.82 9.66
CA PRO A 146 -10.51 10.58 8.23
C PRO A 146 -9.14 10.03 7.82
N MET A 147 -8.05 10.49 8.42
CA MET A 147 -6.72 9.92 8.12
C MET A 147 -6.60 8.46 8.56
N ALA A 148 -7.16 8.10 9.71
CA ALA A 148 -7.13 6.73 10.23
C ALA A 148 -7.88 5.73 9.32
N ILE A 149 -8.92 6.18 8.61
CA ILE A 149 -9.68 5.36 7.67
C ILE A 149 -9.04 5.37 6.28
N PHE A 150 -8.62 6.54 5.82
CA PHE A 150 -8.02 6.73 4.51
C PHE A 150 -6.75 5.90 4.33
N PHE A 151 -5.88 5.89 5.34
CA PHE A 151 -4.57 5.25 5.21
C PHE A 151 -4.66 3.73 4.95
N PRO A 152 -5.39 2.92 5.74
CA PRO A 152 -5.56 1.50 5.44
C PRO A 152 -6.24 1.23 4.09
N LEU A 153 -7.25 2.01 3.72
CA LEU A 153 -7.93 1.88 2.42
C LEU A 153 -6.96 2.18 1.27
N PHE A 154 -6.14 3.22 1.41
CA PHE A 154 -5.13 3.61 0.44
C PHE A 154 -4.05 2.54 0.30
N THR A 155 -3.50 2.03 1.40
CA THR A 155 -2.51 0.94 1.37
C THR A 155 -3.08 -0.33 0.72
N LEU A 156 -4.34 -0.69 0.99
CA LEU A 156 -4.99 -1.80 0.29
C LEU A 156 -5.09 -1.54 -1.21
N LEU A 157 -5.47 -0.32 -1.62
CA LEU A 157 -5.49 0.09 -3.03
C LEU A 157 -4.10 0.04 -3.69
N GLU A 158 -3.06 0.42 -2.96
CA GLU A 158 -1.66 0.36 -3.36
C GLU A 158 -1.26 -1.09 -3.63
N ASP A 159 -1.58 -2.00 -2.69
CA ASP A 159 -1.31 -3.44 -2.79
C ASP A 159 -2.07 -4.13 -3.93
N PHE A 160 -3.30 -3.70 -4.25
CA PHE A 160 -4.02 -4.16 -5.45
C PHE A 160 -3.37 -3.72 -6.77
N GLY A 161 -2.28 -2.97 -6.67
CA GLY A 161 -1.45 -2.62 -7.78
C GLY A 161 -2.12 -1.58 -8.67
N TYR A 162 -3.11 -0.80 -8.23
CA TYR A 162 -3.64 0.29 -9.06
C TYR A 162 -2.76 1.54 -9.07
N LEU A 163 -1.91 1.71 -8.04
CA LEU A 163 -0.93 2.80 -7.98
C LEU A 163 0.39 2.51 -8.73
N PRO A 164 0.92 1.27 -8.81
CA PRO A 164 2.13 0.95 -9.59
C PRO A 164 1.97 0.95 -11.12
N ARG A 165 0.75 1.05 -11.67
CA ARG A 165 0.51 1.00 -13.14
C ARG A 165 0.45 2.39 -13.80
N VAL A 166 0.92 3.43 -13.11
CA VAL A 166 1.14 4.78 -13.64
C VAL A 166 2.58 5.21 -13.35
#